data_AF-A0A351EV73-F1
#
_entry.id   AF-A0A351EV73-F1
#
_cell.length_a   1.000
_cell.length_b   1.000
_cell.length_c   1.000
_cell.angle_alpha   90.00
_cell.angle_beta   90.00
_cell.angle_gamma   90.00
#
_symmetry.space_group_name_H-M   'P 1'
#
loop_
_entity.id
_entity.type
_entity.pdbx_description
1 polymer ?
#
loop_
_entity_poly.entity_id
_entity_poly.type
_entity_poly.pdbx_seq_one_letter_code
_entity_poly.pdbx_strand_id
1 'polypeptide(L)'
;ATVVGNLVTASPANDTISALIALDAIVVIASLESGAVAEREVQLHDFYDGFRSTVLRPGELVTRLVVPQPAPRQRGLWVKAGLRKAQAISVVHAGFNLDFDADGTVTMARIALGSVGPTVAVSEPAAQALIGSPLTPGTIAAAADAAVASVTPIADGRATAEYRSSSVRTVVSRALSTLAAGGERDRWPARIPLLSVRADMADQAPVATGRITLDVNNDRHAGESVGTGTLLDWLREHVGPGTKEGCAEGECGACTVSLNGDAVMSCLVPAAQATGASVQTIEGLGTEADVHPMKQAFVDKFAVQCGYCIPGFIMAAERLAHEFDSVPTREEIELALSGNLCRCTGYYNIIDAVITAIEGGLA
;
A
#
# COMPACT_ATOMS: atom_id res chain seq x y z
N ALA A 1 8.64 0.31 2.09
CA ALA A 1 8.28 -1.10 1.83
C ALA A 1 8.45 -1.38 0.35
N THR A 2 9.04 -2.53 -0.04
CA THR A 2 9.16 -2.92 -1.46
C THR A 2 8.13 -4.01 -1.77
N VAL A 3 7.69 -4.10 -3.04
CA VAL A 3 6.82 -5.20 -3.49
C VAL A 3 7.49 -6.54 -3.22
N VAL A 4 8.78 -6.68 -3.55
CA VAL A 4 9.53 -7.92 -3.33
C VAL A 4 9.61 -8.28 -1.84
N GLY A 5 9.96 -7.35 -0.96
CA GLY A 5 10.03 -7.61 0.48
C GLY A 5 8.68 -8.03 1.05
N ASN A 6 7.61 -7.43 0.54
CA ASN A 6 6.24 -7.80 0.87
C ASN A 6 5.91 -9.24 0.41
N LEU A 7 6.31 -9.67 -0.79
CA LEU A 7 6.15 -11.07 -1.25
C LEU A 7 6.97 -12.06 -0.42
N VAL A 8 8.25 -11.78 -0.21
CA VAL A 8 9.17 -12.67 0.54
C VAL A 8 8.74 -12.85 2.00
N THR A 9 8.06 -11.86 2.58
CA THR A 9 7.47 -11.98 3.92
C THR A 9 6.41 -13.09 4.02
N ALA A 10 5.80 -13.48 2.90
CA ALA A 10 4.89 -14.63 2.78
C ALA A 10 3.74 -14.63 3.82
N SER A 11 3.21 -13.44 4.14
CA SER A 11 2.07 -13.32 5.04
C SER A 11 0.78 -13.75 4.32
N PRO A 12 -0.05 -14.63 4.91
CA PRO A 12 -1.33 -15.02 4.30
C PRO A 12 -2.33 -13.89 4.19
N ALA A 13 -2.14 -12.82 4.97
CA ALA A 13 -2.98 -11.63 4.97
C ALA A 13 -2.44 -10.50 4.07
N ASN A 14 -1.49 -10.85 3.20
CA ASN A 14 -0.87 -9.90 2.29
C ASN A 14 -1.72 -9.72 1.03
N ASP A 15 -2.25 -8.51 0.91
CA ASP A 15 -3.12 -8.07 -0.16
C ASP A 15 -2.50 -8.27 -1.55
N THR A 16 -1.26 -7.83 -1.73
CA THR A 16 -0.55 -7.83 -3.01
C THR A 16 -0.34 -9.23 -3.55
N ILE A 17 -0.14 -10.23 -2.68
CA ILE A 17 0.05 -11.63 -3.09
C ILE A 17 -1.18 -12.14 -3.86
N SER A 18 -2.39 -11.93 -3.32
CA SER A 18 -3.60 -12.41 -3.99
C SER A 18 -3.87 -11.72 -5.34
N ALA A 19 -3.56 -10.43 -5.45
CA ALA A 19 -3.70 -9.71 -6.70
C ALA A 19 -2.73 -10.27 -7.75
N LEU A 20 -1.46 -10.46 -7.39
CA LEU A 20 -0.43 -10.96 -8.30
C LEU A 20 -0.60 -12.44 -8.64
N ILE A 21 -1.06 -13.28 -7.69
CA ILE A 21 -1.43 -14.66 -7.98
C ILE A 21 -2.57 -14.69 -8.99
N ALA A 22 -3.61 -13.86 -8.84
CA ALA A 22 -4.71 -13.79 -9.80
C ALA A 22 -4.23 -13.34 -11.19
N LEU A 23 -3.23 -12.47 -11.26
CA LEU A 23 -2.60 -12.02 -12.50
C LEU A 23 -1.59 -13.03 -13.08
N ASP A 24 -1.42 -14.20 -12.47
CA ASP A 24 -0.45 -15.23 -12.88
C ASP A 24 0.99 -14.71 -12.95
N ALA A 25 1.37 -13.90 -11.95
CA ALA A 25 2.70 -13.32 -11.88
C ALA A 25 3.79 -14.39 -11.63
N ILE A 26 4.98 -14.10 -12.13
CA ILE A 26 6.19 -14.94 -12.00
C ILE A 26 7.23 -14.19 -11.18
N VAL A 27 7.88 -14.88 -10.26
CA VAL A 27 9.05 -14.36 -9.54
C VAL A 27 10.33 -14.89 -10.17
N VAL A 28 11.27 -13.97 -10.42
CA VAL A 28 12.63 -14.30 -10.89
C VAL A 28 13.54 -14.30 -9.68
N ILE A 29 14.18 -15.44 -9.45
CA ILE A 29 15.06 -15.70 -8.32
C ILE A 29 16.48 -15.85 -8.86
N ALA A 30 17.40 -15.05 -8.33
CA ALA A 30 18.81 -15.11 -8.67
C ALA A 30 19.62 -15.79 -7.56
N SER A 31 20.65 -16.54 -7.96
CA SER A 31 21.68 -17.14 -7.11
C SER A 31 23.06 -16.83 -7.69
N LEU A 32 24.11 -16.97 -6.86
CA LEU A 32 25.49 -17.00 -7.35
C LEU A 32 25.97 -18.45 -7.47
N GLU A 33 26.23 -18.88 -8.70
CA GLU A 33 26.70 -20.24 -9.01
C GLU A 33 28.06 -20.14 -9.71
N SER A 34 29.10 -20.68 -9.07
CA SER A 34 30.48 -20.66 -9.60
C SER A 34 30.98 -19.26 -10.02
N GLY A 35 30.53 -18.20 -9.34
CA GLY A 35 30.92 -16.82 -9.61
C GLY A 35 30.11 -16.10 -10.71
N ALA A 36 29.09 -16.76 -11.28
CA ALA A 36 28.14 -16.16 -12.20
C ALA A 36 26.75 -16.06 -11.57
N VAL A 37 25.95 -15.07 -12.00
CA VAL A 37 24.54 -14.97 -11.62
C VAL A 37 23.75 -16.00 -12.44
N ALA A 38 23.07 -16.90 -11.76
CA ALA A 38 22.09 -17.81 -12.35
C ALA A 38 20.68 -17.36 -11.95
N GLU A 39 19.72 -17.45 -12.87
CA GLU A 39 18.32 -17.10 -12.61
C GLU A 39 17.40 -18.30 -12.83
N ARG A 40 16.35 -18.39 -12.02
CA ARG A 40 15.23 -19.30 -12.21
C ARG A 40 13.91 -18.60 -11.99
N GLU A 41 12.89 -19.05 -12.72
CA GLU A 41 11.54 -18.54 -12.62
C GLU A 41 10.67 -19.48 -11.80
N VAL A 42 9.81 -18.91 -10.97
CA VAL A 42 8.79 -19.66 -10.21
C VAL A 42 7.46 -18.93 -10.37
N GLN A 43 6.40 -19.68 -10.65
CA GLN A 43 5.05 -19.13 -10.63
C GLN A 43 4.72 -18.65 -9.22
N LEU A 44 4.16 -17.45 -9.07
CA LEU A 44 3.95 -16.88 -7.74
C LEU A 44 3.04 -17.74 -6.85
N HIS A 45 2.11 -18.50 -7.45
CA HIS A 45 1.26 -19.42 -6.70
C HIS A 45 2.00 -20.65 -6.14
N ASP A 46 3.15 -21.00 -6.73
CA ASP A 46 4.05 -22.07 -6.27
C ASP A 46 5.21 -21.54 -5.41
N PHE A 47 5.30 -20.23 -5.22
CA PHE A 47 6.41 -19.60 -4.48
C PHE A 47 6.32 -19.83 -2.97
N TYR A 48 5.13 -20.12 -2.45
CA TYR A 48 4.86 -20.28 -1.01
C TYR A 48 4.67 -21.75 -0.66
N ASP A 49 5.52 -22.27 0.22
CA ASP A 49 5.48 -23.66 0.69
C ASP A 49 4.91 -23.81 2.13
N GLY A 50 4.54 -22.69 2.77
CA GLY A 50 3.94 -22.69 4.10
C GLY A 50 3.72 -21.30 4.68
N PHE A 51 3.26 -21.26 5.93
CA PHE A 51 3.01 -20.01 6.64
C PHE A 51 4.31 -19.20 6.82
N ARG A 52 4.36 -18.00 6.22
CA ARG A 52 5.55 -17.13 6.24
C ARG A 52 6.82 -17.84 5.72
N SER A 53 6.63 -18.72 4.75
CA SER A 53 7.71 -19.50 4.14
C SER A 53 7.62 -19.43 2.62
N THR A 54 8.78 -19.54 1.97
CA THR A 54 8.93 -19.47 0.52
C THR A 54 9.90 -20.55 0.05
N VAL A 55 9.87 -20.87 -1.24
CA VAL A 55 10.80 -21.83 -1.87
C VAL A 55 12.24 -21.29 -2.06
N LEU A 56 12.57 -20.13 -1.48
CA LEU A 56 13.92 -19.56 -1.54
C LEU A 56 14.91 -20.41 -0.76
N ARG A 57 16.07 -20.65 -1.36
CA ARG A 57 17.21 -21.32 -0.75
C ARG A 57 18.17 -20.28 -0.15
N PRO A 58 19.03 -20.67 0.81
CA PRO A 58 20.08 -19.80 1.30
C PRO A 58 20.95 -19.27 0.15
N GLY A 59 21.16 -17.94 0.10
CA GLY A 59 21.92 -17.28 -0.96
C GLY A 59 21.11 -16.89 -2.21
N GLU A 60 19.81 -17.20 -2.24
CA GLU A 60 18.91 -16.71 -3.30
C GLU A 60 18.28 -15.37 -2.95
N LEU A 61 18.03 -14.55 -3.97
CA LEU A 61 17.34 -13.27 -3.88
C LEU A 61 16.30 -13.16 -5.00
N VAL A 62 15.11 -12.65 -4.68
CA VAL A 62 14.14 -12.24 -5.70
C VAL A 62 14.61 -10.93 -6.32
N THR A 63 14.90 -10.93 -7.62
CA THR A 63 15.42 -9.76 -8.34
C THR A 63 14.36 -9.08 -9.20
N ARG A 64 13.34 -9.82 -9.63
CA ARG A 64 12.30 -9.31 -10.52
C ARG A 64 10.96 -10.01 -10.28
N LEU A 65 9.89 -9.25 -10.53
CA LEU A 65 8.53 -9.75 -10.66
C LEU A 65 8.09 -9.49 -12.10
N VAL A 66 7.56 -10.52 -12.76
CA VAL A 66 7.00 -10.43 -14.11
C VAL A 66 5.50 -10.60 -14.00
N VAL A 67 4.75 -9.62 -14.48
CA VAL A 67 3.28 -9.66 -14.53
C VAL A 67 2.87 -9.81 -16.00
N PRO A 68 2.19 -10.91 -16.38
CA PRO A 68 1.70 -11.10 -17.73
C PRO A 68 0.85 -9.93 -18.22
N GLN A 69 1.00 -9.60 -19.51
CA GLN A 69 0.14 -8.61 -20.14
C GLN A 69 -1.28 -9.17 -20.27
N PRO A 70 -2.33 -8.40 -19.89
CA PRO A 70 -3.70 -8.90 -19.96
C PRO A 70 -4.14 -9.15 -21.40
N ALA A 71 -4.89 -10.23 -21.61
CA ALA A 71 -5.55 -10.48 -22.89
C ALA A 71 -6.63 -9.41 -23.18
N PRO A 72 -7.02 -9.17 -24.45
CA PRO A 72 -7.93 -8.07 -24.81
C PRO A 72 -9.30 -8.08 -24.12
N ARG A 73 -9.78 -9.27 -23.72
CA ARG A 73 -11.07 -9.48 -23.04
C ARG A 73 -10.89 -9.95 -21.58
N GLN A 74 -9.66 -9.85 -21.08
CA GLN A 74 -9.35 -10.15 -19.70
C GLN A 74 -9.89 -9.05 -18.80
N ARG A 75 -10.57 -9.45 -17.74
CA ARG A 75 -11.15 -8.54 -16.75
C ARG A 75 -10.82 -9.05 -15.36
N GLY A 76 -10.37 -8.13 -14.52
CA GLY A 76 -9.93 -8.45 -13.17
C GLY A 76 -10.48 -7.48 -12.15
N LEU A 77 -10.55 -7.96 -10.92
CA LEU A 77 -10.95 -7.17 -9.76
C LEU A 77 -10.16 -7.67 -8.55
N TRP A 78 -9.89 -6.78 -7.61
CA TRP A 78 -9.38 -7.16 -6.31
C TRP A 78 -10.26 -6.57 -5.22
N VAL A 79 -10.56 -7.36 -4.19
CA VAL A 79 -11.46 -6.97 -3.11
C VAL A 79 -10.86 -7.33 -1.77
N LYS A 80 -10.99 -6.42 -0.81
CA LYS A 80 -10.60 -6.61 0.58
C LYS A 80 -11.76 -6.32 1.53
N ALA A 81 -11.95 -7.23 2.47
CA ALA A 81 -12.74 -7.04 3.67
C ALA A 81 -11.79 -6.81 4.84
N GLY A 82 -11.86 -5.63 5.46
CA GLY A 82 -11.07 -5.26 6.63
C GLY A 82 -11.94 -4.56 7.68
N LEU A 83 -11.37 -4.33 8.87
CA LEU A 83 -12.09 -3.67 9.99
C LEU A 83 -12.21 -2.14 9.82
N ARG A 84 -11.40 -1.57 8.92
CA ARG A 84 -11.39 -0.15 8.56
C ARG A 84 -11.01 0.01 7.08
N LYS A 85 -11.30 1.17 6.50
CA LYS A 85 -11.11 1.44 5.06
C LYS A 85 -9.63 1.50 4.64
N ALA A 86 -8.74 1.94 5.53
CA ALA A 86 -7.30 2.10 5.27
C ALA A 86 -6.47 1.59 6.44
N GLN A 87 -5.19 1.28 6.20
CA GLN A 87 -4.26 0.75 7.23
C GLN A 87 -4.83 -0.49 7.96
N ALA A 88 -5.63 -1.32 7.29
CA ALA A 88 -6.23 -2.50 7.90
C ALA A 88 -5.50 -3.76 7.45
N ILE A 89 -5.28 -4.72 8.35
CA ILE A 89 -4.98 -6.08 7.94
C ILE A 89 -6.28 -6.73 7.43
N SER A 90 -6.19 -7.45 6.32
CA SER A 90 -7.33 -8.11 5.71
C SER A 90 -7.91 -9.22 6.58
N VAL A 91 -9.23 -9.18 6.77
CA VAL A 91 -10.02 -10.31 7.28
C VAL A 91 -10.18 -11.37 6.19
N VAL A 92 -10.52 -10.92 4.98
CA VAL A 92 -10.50 -11.71 3.74
C VAL A 92 -10.07 -10.77 2.62
N HIS A 93 -9.24 -11.27 1.71
CA HIS A 93 -8.98 -10.56 0.45
C HIS A 93 -8.98 -11.56 -0.70
N ALA A 94 -9.39 -11.10 -1.88
CA ALA A 94 -9.52 -11.94 -3.05
C ALA A 94 -9.14 -11.19 -4.33
N GLY A 95 -8.31 -11.83 -5.16
CA GLY A 95 -7.99 -11.40 -6.51
C GLY A 95 -8.74 -12.24 -7.54
N PHE A 96 -9.24 -11.60 -8.57
CA PHE A 96 -10.01 -12.21 -9.66
C PHE A 96 -9.36 -11.81 -10.99
N ASN A 97 -9.19 -12.78 -11.88
CA ASN A 97 -8.79 -12.54 -13.26
C ASN A 97 -9.50 -13.54 -14.17
N LEU A 98 -10.33 -13.04 -15.09
CA LEU A 98 -11.20 -13.87 -15.94
C LEU A 98 -11.03 -13.44 -17.40
N ASP A 99 -10.91 -14.40 -18.29
CA ASP A 99 -10.96 -14.17 -19.74
C ASP A 99 -12.35 -14.54 -20.28
N PHE A 100 -12.89 -13.68 -21.13
CA PHE A 100 -14.20 -13.88 -21.76
C PHE A 100 -14.08 -14.05 -23.27
N ASP A 101 -14.87 -14.95 -23.84
CA ASP A 101 -15.03 -15.02 -25.29
C ASP A 101 -15.95 -13.90 -25.83
N ALA A 102 -16.25 -13.97 -27.13
CA ALA A 102 -17.11 -13.02 -27.82
C ALA A 102 -18.53 -12.95 -27.22
N ASP A 103 -19.05 -14.08 -26.73
CA ASP A 103 -20.41 -14.26 -26.25
C ASP A 103 -20.55 -14.02 -24.73
N GLY A 104 -19.44 -13.72 -24.06
CA GLY A 104 -19.42 -13.46 -22.61
C GLY A 104 -19.29 -14.72 -21.76
N THR A 105 -18.89 -15.83 -22.36
CA THR A 105 -18.56 -17.08 -21.67
C THR A 105 -17.16 -16.98 -21.08
N VAL A 106 -16.98 -17.43 -19.84
CA VAL A 106 -15.66 -17.48 -19.18
C VAL A 106 -14.83 -18.60 -19.80
N THR A 107 -13.65 -18.26 -20.31
CA THR A 107 -12.69 -19.20 -20.95
C THR A 107 -11.50 -19.54 -20.06
N MET A 108 -11.15 -18.61 -19.15
CA MET A 108 -10.16 -18.79 -18.09
C MET A 108 -10.67 -18.07 -16.85
N ALA A 109 -10.47 -18.66 -15.68
CA ALA A 109 -10.75 -18.02 -14.41
C ALA A 109 -9.63 -18.30 -13.41
N ARG A 110 -9.18 -17.26 -12.72
CA ARG A 110 -8.30 -17.39 -11.55
C ARG A 110 -8.86 -16.59 -10.40
N ILE A 111 -9.07 -17.28 -9.27
CA ILE A 111 -9.59 -16.70 -8.03
C ILE A 111 -8.60 -17.00 -6.93
N ALA A 112 -7.83 -16.00 -6.50
CA ALA A 112 -6.87 -16.12 -5.41
C ALA A 112 -7.52 -15.64 -4.11
N LEU A 113 -7.44 -16.44 -3.04
CA LEU A 113 -8.03 -16.14 -1.74
C LEU A 113 -6.92 -16.04 -0.68
N GLY A 114 -6.98 -15.00 0.15
CA GLY A 114 -6.06 -14.81 1.27
C GLY A 114 -6.76 -14.48 2.58
N SER A 115 -6.00 -14.54 3.68
CA SER A 115 -6.47 -14.53 5.06
C SER A 115 -7.41 -15.69 5.45
N VAL A 116 -7.43 -16.77 4.66
CA VAL A 116 -8.37 -17.90 4.82
C VAL A 116 -7.70 -19.28 4.73
N GLY A 117 -6.38 -19.30 4.93
CA GLY A 117 -5.55 -20.49 4.97
C GLY A 117 -4.12 -20.14 5.41
N PRO A 118 -3.20 -21.13 5.44
CA PRO A 118 -1.81 -20.92 5.83
C PRO A 118 -0.98 -20.16 4.79
N THR A 119 -1.46 -20.06 3.55
CA THR A 119 -0.91 -19.26 2.44
C THR A 119 -2.05 -18.61 1.66
N VAL A 120 -1.72 -17.69 0.75
CA VAL A 120 -2.68 -17.24 -0.27
C VAL A 120 -2.69 -18.29 -1.38
N ALA A 121 -3.88 -18.77 -1.76
CA ALA A 121 -4.01 -19.88 -2.70
C ALA A 121 -5.06 -19.61 -3.77
N VAL A 122 -4.91 -20.26 -4.93
CA VAL A 122 -5.93 -20.28 -5.98
C VAL A 122 -7.04 -21.27 -5.60
N SER A 123 -8.29 -20.84 -5.71
CA SER A 123 -9.45 -21.71 -5.58
C SER A 123 -9.79 -22.36 -6.93
N GLU A 124 -9.15 -23.50 -7.21
CA GLU A 124 -9.42 -24.29 -8.42
C GLU A 124 -10.90 -24.68 -8.54
N PRO A 125 -11.60 -25.13 -7.48
CA PRO A 125 -13.02 -25.47 -7.58
C PRO A 125 -13.90 -24.26 -7.98
N ALA A 126 -13.58 -23.07 -7.48
CA ALA A 126 -14.32 -21.86 -7.83
C ALA A 126 -14.07 -21.42 -9.28
N ALA A 127 -12.83 -21.56 -9.77
CA ALA A 127 -12.50 -21.30 -11.17
C ALA A 127 -13.26 -22.26 -12.12
N GLN A 128 -13.24 -23.56 -11.82
CA GLN A 128 -13.93 -24.57 -12.63
C GLN A 128 -15.45 -24.40 -12.66
N ALA A 129 -16.05 -23.84 -11.60
CA ALA A 129 -17.48 -23.52 -11.59
C ALA A 129 -17.87 -22.38 -12.56
N LEU A 130 -16.90 -21.61 -13.06
CA LEU A 130 -17.13 -20.49 -13.99
C LEU A 130 -16.80 -20.85 -15.43
N ILE A 131 -15.73 -21.62 -15.65
CA ILE A 131 -15.22 -21.93 -17.00
C ILE A 131 -16.29 -22.63 -17.84
N GLY A 132 -16.47 -22.17 -19.07
CA GLY A 132 -17.46 -22.69 -20.01
C GLY A 132 -18.88 -22.15 -19.80
N SER A 133 -19.08 -21.18 -18.91
CA SER A 133 -20.38 -20.52 -18.70
C SER A 133 -20.27 -18.99 -18.59
N PRO A 134 -21.35 -18.24 -18.90
CA PRO A 134 -21.43 -16.82 -18.55
C PRO A 134 -21.61 -16.61 -17.04
N LEU A 135 -21.35 -15.38 -16.58
CA LEU A 135 -21.56 -14.98 -15.18
C LEU A 135 -23.04 -14.70 -14.90
N THR A 136 -23.79 -15.75 -14.59
CA THR A 136 -25.20 -15.70 -14.17
C THR A 136 -25.31 -15.76 -12.65
N PRO A 137 -26.45 -15.37 -12.04
CA PRO A 137 -26.64 -15.55 -10.59
C PRO A 137 -26.40 -16.98 -10.11
N GLY A 138 -26.75 -18.00 -10.91
CA GLY A 138 -26.54 -19.41 -10.57
C GLY A 138 -25.06 -19.81 -10.58
N THR A 139 -24.31 -19.46 -11.64
CA THR A 139 -22.87 -19.78 -11.74
C THR A 139 -22.05 -19.00 -10.72
N ILE A 140 -22.42 -17.75 -10.42
CA ILE A 140 -21.82 -16.94 -9.36
C ILE A 140 -22.02 -17.58 -7.98
N ALA A 141 -23.23 -18.05 -7.69
CA ALA A 141 -23.52 -18.73 -6.42
C ALA A 141 -22.70 -20.03 -6.28
N ALA A 142 -22.65 -20.85 -7.34
CA ALA A 142 -21.88 -22.09 -7.37
C ALA A 142 -20.37 -21.84 -7.16
N ALA A 143 -19.80 -20.83 -7.81
CA ALA A 143 -18.40 -20.44 -7.62
C ALA A 143 -18.12 -19.95 -6.20
N ALA A 144 -19.05 -19.19 -5.60
CA ALA A 144 -18.93 -18.74 -4.22
C ALA A 144 -19.01 -19.90 -3.20
N ASP A 145 -19.90 -20.87 -3.44
CA ASP A 145 -19.97 -22.12 -2.65
C ASP A 145 -18.66 -22.91 -2.73
N ALA A 146 -18.15 -23.10 -3.95
CA ALA A 146 -16.89 -23.81 -4.19
C ALA A 146 -15.69 -23.08 -3.54
N ALA A 147 -15.68 -21.74 -3.57
CA ALA A 147 -14.66 -20.94 -2.90
C ALA A 147 -14.67 -21.18 -1.38
N VAL A 148 -15.84 -21.18 -0.74
CA VAL A 148 -15.97 -21.48 0.70
C VAL A 148 -15.51 -22.90 1.04
N ALA A 149 -15.84 -23.88 0.20
CA ALA A 149 -15.42 -25.26 0.41
C ALA A 149 -13.89 -25.45 0.26
N SER A 150 -13.21 -24.56 -0.46
CA SER A 150 -11.76 -24.64 -0.71
C SER A 150 -10.88 -24.01 0.38
N VAL A 151 -11.46 -23.39 1.41
CA VAL A 151 -10.72 -22.65 2.45
C VAL A 151 -10.84 -23.29 3.83
N THR A 152 -9.84 -23.04 4.68
CA THR A 152 -9.77 -23.58 6.05
C THR A 152 -9.37 -22.47 7.03
N PRO A 153 -10.23 -21.45 7.22
CA PRO A 153 -9.89 -20.29 8.04
C PRO A 153 -9.76 -20.63 9.52
N ILE A 154 -8.87 -19.92 10.21
CA ILE A 154 -8.75 -19.94 11.67
C ILE A 154 -9.51 -18.77 12.31
N ALA A 155 -9.85 -18.91 13.58
CA ALA A 155 -10.31 -17.79 14.40
C ALA A 155 -9.12 -17.07 15.03
N ASP A 156 -9.17 -15.75 15.10
CA ASP A 156 -8.20 -14.91 15.80
C ASP A 156 -8.83 -13.59 16.29
N GLY A 157 -8.01 -12.67 16.81
CA GLY A 157 -8.48 -11.37 17.30
C GLY A 157 -9.09 -10.44 16.24
N ARG A 158 -9.04 -10.79 14.95
CA ARG A 158 -9.62 -10.00 13.86
C ARG A 158 -11.00 -10.52 13.46
N ALA A 159 -11.18 -11.84 13.42
CA ALA A 159 -12.44 -12.48 13.05
C ALA A 159 -12.49 -13.96 13.43
N THR A 160 -13.70 -14.49 13.60
CA THR A 160 -13.93 -15.93 13.74
C THR A 160 -13.78 -16.66 12.40
N ALA A 161 -13.55 -17.97 12.45
CA ALA A 161 -13.46 -18.81 11.25
C ALA A 161 -14.78 -18.78 10.44
N GLU A 162 -15.92 -18.83 11.14
CA GLU A 162 -17.26 -18.78 10.52
C GLU A 162 -17.50 -17.45 9.81
N TYR A 163 -17.09 -16.34 10.42
CA TYR A 163 -17.20 -15.02 9.80
C TYR A 163 -16.33 -14.91 8.55
N ARG A 164 -15.11 -15.47 8.57
CA ARG A 164 -14.23 -15.52 7.40
C ARG A 164 -14.87 -16.34 6.27
N SER A 165 -15.42 -17.51 6.56
CA SER A 165 -16.13 -18.33 5.55
C SER A 165 -17.33 -17.61 4.94
N SER A 166 -18.15 -16.94 5.77
CA SER A 166 -19.27 -16.12 5.28
C SER A 166 -18.79 -14.92 4.44
N SER A 167 -17.67 -14.32 4.84
CA SER A 167 -17.04 -13.21 4.13
C SER A 167 -16.50 -13.64 2.77
N VAL A 168 -15.89 -14.82 2.65
CA VAL A 168 -15.44 -15.39 1.35
C VAL A 168 -16.60 -15.48 0.38
N ARG A 169 -17.72 -16.09 0.80
CA ARG A 169 -18.94 -16.17 -0.01
C ARG A 169 -19.37 -14.80 -0.50
N THR A 170 -19.49 -13.84 0.42
CA THR A 170 -19.95 -12.48 0.11
C THR A 170 -19.00 -11.74 -0.84
N VAL A 171 -17.69 -11.83 -0.60
CA VAL A 171 -16.66 -11.18 -1.41
C VAL A 171 -16.66 -11.76 -2.82
N VAL A 172 -16.67 -13.09 -2.96
CA VAL A 172 -16.70 -13.77 -4.27
C VAL A 172 -17.98 -13.45 -5.02
N SER A 173 -19.16 -13.57 -4.39
CA SER A 173 -20.43 -13.26 -5.06
C SER A 173 -20.51 -11.81 -5.52
N ARG A 174 -20.07 -10.85 -4.69
CA ARG A 174 -20.07 -9.42 -5.05
C ARG A 174 -19.10 -9.12 -6.17
N ALA A 175 -17.87 -9.63 -6.09
CA ALA A 175 -16.85 -9.39 -7.11
C ALA A 175 -17.28 -9.93 -8.48
N LEU A 176 -17.79 -11.17 -8.53
CA LEU A 176 -18.25 -11.76 -9.77
C LEU A 176 -19.51 -11.06 -10.30
N SER A 177 -20.39 -10.57 -9.43
CA SER A 177 -21.55 -9.77 -9.84
C SER A 177 -21.13 -8.42 -10.42
N THR A 178 -20.11 -7.77 -9.85
CA THR A 178 -19.50 -6.55 -10.40
C THR A 178 -18.89 -6.82 -11.78
N LEU A 179 -18.15 -7.92 -11.94
CA LEU A 179 -17.61 -8.34 -13.24
C LEU A 179 -18.73 -8.69 -14.23
N ALA A 180 -19.82 -9.33 -13.80
CA ALA A 180 -20.96 -9.58 -14.69
C ALA A 180 -21.58 -8.28 -15.23
N ALA A 181 -21.60 -7.22 -14.40
CA ALA A 181 -22.21 -5.94 -14.73
C ALA A 181 -21.32 -4.96 -15.50
N GLY A 182 -20.02 -5.25 -15.71
CA GLY A 182 -19.11 -4.25 -16.32
C GLY A 182 -18.50 -3.24 -15.34
N GLY A 183 -18.72 -3.42 -14.03
CA GLY A 183 -18.52 -2.37 -13.03
C GLY A 183 -17.17 -2.39 -12.29
N GLU A 184 -16.18 -3.13 -12.77
CA GLU A 184 -14.87 -3.28 -12.10
C GLU A 184 -14.09 -1.96 -11.97
N ARG A 185 -14.44 -0.95 -12.77
CA ARG A 185 -13.85 0.40 -12.72
C ARG A 185 -14.72 1.42 -12.00
N ASP A 186 -15.94 1.10 -11.60
CA ASP A 186 -16.90 2.07 -11.05
C ASP A 186 -16.43 2.74 -9.75
N ARG A 187 -15.56 2.05 -9.00
CA ARG A 187 -15.02 2.53 -7.71
C ARG A 187 -13.59 3.06 -7.81
N TRP A 188 -13.03 3.11 -9.02
CA TRP A 188 -11.72 3.70 -9.20
C TRP A 188 -11.84 5.21 -9.06
N PRO A 189 -11.03 5.86 -8.21
CA PRO A 189 -11.04 7.29 -8.14
C PRO A 189 -10.53 7.84 -9.49
N ALA A 190 -11.08 8.99 -9.91
CA ALA A 190 -10.67 9.64 -11.15
C ALA A 190 -9.18 10.00 -11.15
N ARG A 191 -8.66 10.38 -9.98
CA ARG A 191 -7.23 10.58 -9.71
C ARG A 191 -6.86 9.83 -8.44
N ILE A 192 -5.66 9.26 -8.42
CA ILE A 192 -5.10 8.60 -7.24
C ILE A 192 -4.03 9.54 -6.68
N PRO A 193 -4.24 10.14 -5.50
CA PRO A 193 -3.19 10.87 -4.82
C PRO A 193 -2.04 9.92 -4.46
N LEU A 194 -0.86 10.22 -4.96
CA LEU A 194 0.38 9.49 -4.73
C LEU A 194 1.20 10.10 -3.59
N LEU A 195 0.93 11.37 -3.25
CA LEU A 195 1.75 12.17 -2.36
C LEU A 195 3.23 12.18 -2.79
N SER A 196 3.46 12.28 -4.08
CA SER A 196 4.77 12.22 -4.69
C SER A 196 4.90 13.31 -5.75
N VAL A 197 6.08 13.92 -5.89
CA VAL A 197 6.40 14.59 -7.15
C VAL A 197 6.96 13.47 -8.02
N ARG A 198 6.54 13.36 -9.28
CA ARG A 198 7.31 12.58 -10.26
C ARG A 198 8.67 13.27 -10.47
N ALA A 199 9.55 13.23 -9.48
CA ALA A 199 10.96 13.41 -9.70
C ALA A 199 11.38 12.21 -10.55
N ASP A 200 12.11 12.46 -11.63
CA ASP A 200 12.97 11.44 -12.20
C ASP A 200 13.70 10.80 -11.02
N MET A 201 13.65 9.47 -10.90
CA MET A 201 14.42 8.74 -9.90
C MET A 201 15.90 9.02 -10.19
N ALA A 202 16.39 10.18 -9.77
CA ALA A 202 17.78 10.54 -9.82
C ALA A 202 18.52 9.42 -9.09
N ASP A 203 19.63 8.98 -9.66
CA ASP A 203 20.46 7.91 -9.10
C ASP A 203 20.62 8.15 -7.60
N GLN A 204 20.01 7.28 -6.80
CA GLN A 204 20.17 7.36 -5.35
C GLN A 204 21.67 7.29 -5.07
N ALA A 205 22.17 8.27 -4.31
CA ALA A 205 23.57 8.27 -3.92
C ALA A 205 23.91 6.91 -3.28
N PRO A 206 25.15 6.41 -3.47
CA PRO A 206 25.57 5.16 -2.86
C PRO A 206 25.27 5.17 -1.36
N VAL A 207 24.74 4.07 -0.85
CA VAL A 207 24.44 3.92 0.58
C VAL A 207 25.72 4.19 1.38
N ALA A 208 25.72 5.26 2.17
CA ALA A 208 26.86 5.63 2.99
C ALA A 208 26.78 4.92 4.34
N THR A 209 27.85 4.25 4.75
CA THR A 209 27.98 3.69 6.10
C THR A 209 28.68 4.69 7.01
N GLY A 210 28.09 4.98 8.18
CA GLY A 210 28.64 5.93 9.15
C GLY A 210 28.02 7.33 9.03
N ARG A 211 28.82 8.35 8.73
CA ARG A 211 28.36 9.75 8.72
C ARG A 211 27.57 10.05 7.45
N ILE A 212 26.33 10.48 7.61
CA ILE A 212 25.46 10.91 6.50
C ILE A 212 25.37 12.44 6.48
N THR A 213 25.05 12.99 5.31
CA THR A 213 24.84 14.42 5.09
C THR A 213 23.54 14.61 4.31
N LEU A 214 22.66 15.49 4.79
CA LEU A 214 21.34 15.78 4.25
C LEU A 214 21.14 17.29 4.19
N ASP A 215 20.33 17.77 3.25
CA ASP A 215 19.81 19.14 3.31
C ASP A 215 18.43 19.08 3.98
N VAL A 216 18.28 19.62 5.19
CA VAL A 216 17.03 19.61 5.96
C VAL A 216 16.52 21.04 6.10
N ASN A 217 15.30 21.30 5.62
CA ASN A 217 14.70 22.65 5.62
C ASN A 217 15.59 23.72 4.96
N ASN A 218 16.32 23.34 3.90
CA ASN A 218 17.32 24.14 3.16
C ASN A 218 18.66 24.38 3.88
N ASP A 219 18.86 23.83 5.07
CA ASP A 219 20.13 23.88 5.79
C ASP A 219 20.87 22.55 5.67
N ARG A 220 22.19 22.59 5.54
CA ARG A 220 23.00 21.37 5.42
C ARG A 220 23.32 20.80 6.80
N HIS A 221 22.84 19.58 7.06
CA HIS A 221 23.10 18.85 8.30
C HIS A 221 23.97 17.62 8.04
N ALA A 222 24.86 17.31 8.99
CA ALA A 222 25.71 16.12 8.92
C ALA A 222 25.88 15.49 10.31
N GLY A 223 25.73 14.17 10.38
CA GLY A 223 25.61 13.42 11.63
C GLY A 223 25.86 11.94 11.43
N GLU A 224 26.09 11.22 12.52
CA GLU A 224 26.31 9.77 12.45
C GLU A 224 24.99 9.03 12.21
N SER A 225 25.02 8.03 11.32
CA SER A 225 23.94 7.05 11.16
C SER A 225 24.36 5.77 11.89
N VAL A 226 23.56 5.38 12.88
CA VAL A 226 23.83 4.19 13.69
C VAL A 226 23.25 2.95 12.99
N GLY A 227 24.08 2.19 12.27
CA GLY A 227 23.73 0.87 11.73
C GLY A 227 22.40 0.84 10.96
N THR A 228 21.36 0.24 11.55
CA THR A 228 20.00 0.11 10.99
C THR A 228 19.06 1.25 11.40
N GLY A 229 19.58 2.38 11.88
CA GLY A 229 18.80 3.54 12.33
C GLY A 229 17.95 4.14 11.22
N THR A 230 16.80 4.69 11.59
CA THR A 230 15.84 5.27 10.65
C THR A 230 16.10 6.76 10.45
N LEU A 231 15.60 7.31 9.34
CA LEU A 231 15.63 8.75 9.09
C LEU A 231 14.90 9.52 10.21
N LEU A 232 13.85 8.93 10.79
CA LEU A 232 13.16 9.50 11.95
C LEU A 232 14.11 9.70 13.14
N ASP A 233 14.86 8.66 13.51
CA ASP A 233 15.79 8.71 14.64
C ASP A 233 16.83 9.80 14.40
N TRP A 234 17.40 9.81 13.20
CA TRP A 234 18.43 10.76 12.82
C TRP A 234 17.93 12.21 12.88
N LEU A 235 16.74 12.50 12.33
CA LEU A 235 16.13 13.82 12.36
C LEU A 235 15.87 14.29 13.79
N ARG A 236 15.39 13.41 14.67
CA ARG A 236 15.08 13.76 16.06
C ARG A 236 16.33 14.04 16.89
N GLU A 237 17.43 13.37 16.59
CA GLU A 237 18.71 13.55 17.26
C GLU A 237 19.47 14.79 16.76
N HIS A 238 19.46 15.05 15.46
CA HIS A 238 20.34 16.05 14.82
C HIS A 238 19.64 17.34 14.37
N VAL A 239 18.31 17.35 14.26
CA VAL A 239 17.54 18.49 13.75
C VAL A 239 16.54 18.99 14.79
N GLY A 240 15.59 18.14 15.20
CA GLY A 240 14.58 18.57 16.15
C GLY A 240 13.40 17.60 16.29
N PRO A 241 12.52 17.85 17.28
CA PRO A 241 11.49 16.90 17.67
C PRO A 241 10.17 17.05 16.90
N GLY A 242 10.05 17.92 15.88
CA GLY A 242 8.80 18.16 15.16
C GLY A 242 8.28 16.91 14.46
N THR A 243 9.17 16.14 13.85
CA THR A 243 8.85 14.79 13.33
C THR A 243 8.63 13.83 14.50
N LYS A 244 7.44 13.21 14.55
CA LYS A 244 7.01 12.43 15.72
C LYS A 244 7.14 10.93 15.50
N GLU A 245 7.68 10.26 16.51
CA GLU A 245 7.61 8.80 16.63
C GLU A 245 6.24 8.39 17.15
N GLY A 246 5.38 7.88 16.27
CA GLY A 246 4.06 7.37 16.66
C GLY A 246 4.10 5.87 16.93
N CYS A 247 3.96 5.07 15.87
CA CYS A 247 3.97 3.61 15.96
C CYS A 247 5.33 2.97 15.62
N ALA A 248 6.25 3.71 14.98
CA ALA A 248 7.53 3.21 14.45
C ALA A 248 7.45 2.02 13.46
N GLU A 249 6.25 1.69 12.97
CA GLU A 249 5.99 0.54 12.09
C GLU A 249 5.47 0.96 10.70
N GLY A 250 5.37 2.27 10.44
CA GLY A 250 4.88 2.77 9.15
C GLY A 250 3.35 2.71 8.96
N GLU A 251 2.59 2.76 10.05
CA GLU A 251 1.12 2.65 10.02
C GLU A 251 0.41 3.99 10.31
N CYS A 252 0.97 4.81 11.19
CA CYS A 252 0.25 5.98 11.74
C CYS A 252 0.53 7.32 11.03
N GLY A 253 1.58 7.39 10.19
CA GLY A 253 1.97 8.61 9.47
C GLY A 253 2.44 9.79 10.34
N ALA A 254 2.60 9.64 11.67
CA ALA A 254 3.03 10.75 12.53
C ALA A 254 4.45 11.27 12.22
N CYS A 255 5.27 10.41 11.61
CA CYS A 255 6.65 10.68 11.20
C CYS A 255 6.77 11.16 9.74
N THR A 256 5.66 11.51 9.09
CA THR A 256 5.69 11.91 7.68
C THR A 256 6.54 13.17 7.49
N VAL A 257 7.44 13.12 6.51
CA VAL A 257 8.29 14.21 6.03
C VAL A 257 8.27 14.22 4.50
N SER A 258 8.66 15.33 3.89
CA SER A 258 8.97 15.33 2.45
C SER A 258 10.42 14.90 2.26
N LEU A 259 10.68 13.88 1.45
CA LEU A 259 12.00 13.39 1.07
C LEU A 259 12.13 13.48 -0.45
N ASN A 260 12.99 14.37 -0.95
CA ASN A 260 13.14 14.68 -2.37
C ASN A 260 11.81 15.04 -3.06
N GLY A 261 10.89 15.65 -2.32
CA GLY A 261 9.56 16.02 -2.83
C GLY A 261 8.49 14.96 -2.59
N ASP A 262 8.80 13.76 -2.10
CA ASP A 262 7.81 12.73 -1.81
C ASP A 262 7.44 12.69 -0.32
N ALA A 263 6.16 12.55 0.01
CA ALA A 263 5.77 12.29 1.39
C ALA A 263 6.12 10.86 1.77
N VAL A 264 7.04 10.71 2.73
CA VAL A 264 7.50 9.41 3.21
C VAL A 264 7.34 9.30 4.72
N MET A 265 7.05 8.09 5.18
CA MET A 265 7.14 7.76 6.60
C MET A 265 8.61 7.55 6.97
N SER A 266 9.25 8.55 7.56
CA SER A 266 10.68 8.54 7.88
C SER A 266 11.13 7.38 8.77
N CYS A 267 10.23 6.78 9.56
CA CYS A 267 10.51 5.55 10.32
C CYS A 267 10.76 4.31 9.45
N LEU A 268 10.35 4.32 8.18
CA LEU A 268 10.58 3.22 7.23
C LEU A 268 11.79 3.48 6.31
N VAL A 269 12.42 4.64 6.41
CA VAL A 269 13.57 5.02 5.57
C VAL A 269 14.84 4.76 6.38
N PRO A 270 15.73 3.84 5.95
CA PRO A 270 17.05 3.72 6.54
C PRO A 270 17.82 5.04 6.38
N ALA A 271 18.35 5.59 7.47
CA ALA A 271 19.03 6.90 7.43
C ALA A 271 20.22 6.89 6.45
N ALA A 272 20.96 5.79 6.37
CA ALA A 272 22.06 5.58 5.42
C ALA A 272 21.66 5.82 3.94
N GLN A 273 20.43 5.49 3.57
CA GLN A 273 19.90 5.66 2.21
C GLN A 273 19.48 7.10 1.90
N ALA A 274 19.28 7.93 2.93
CA ALA A 274 18.88 9.32 2.74
C ALA A 274 20.06 10.22 2.33
N THR A 275 21.31 9.74 2.39
CA THR A 275 22.50 10.57 2.11
C THR A 275 22.37 11.38 0.82
N GLY A 276 22.59 12.69 0.89
CA GLY A 276 22.48 13.63 -0.22
C GLY A 276 21.05 14.03 -0.57
N ALA A 277 20.04 13.54 0.14
CA ALA A 277 18.65 13.92 -0.08
C ALA A 277 18.31 15.29 0.52
N SER A 278 17.28 15.90 -0.06
CA SER A 278 16.58 17.05 0.50
C SER A 278 15.40 16.57 1.34
N VAL A 279 15.33 17.01 2.60
CA VAL A 279 14.27 16.70 3.54
C VAL A 279 13.58 17.97 3.99
N GLN A 280 12.25 18.01 3.95
CA GLN A 280 11.47 19.06 4.59
C GLN A 280 10.67 18.47 5.75
N THR A 281 10.79 19.07 6.92
CA THR A 281 10.03 18.73 8.12
C THR A 281 8.98 19.81 8.41
N ILE A 282 8.16 19.61 9.44
CA ILE A 282 7.13 20.59 9.85
C ILE A 282 7.73 21.95 10.22
N GLU A 283 8.97 21.97 10.68
CA GLU A 283 9.73 23.19 10.97
C GLU A 283 10.10 23.98 9.72
N GLY A 284 10.19 23.33 8.55
CA GLY A 284 10.41 23.98 7.25
C GLY A 284 9.19 24.72 6.71
N LEU A 285 8.01 24.53 7.31
CA LEU A 285 6.76 25.17 6.91
C LEU A 285 6.53 26.46 7.69
N GLY A 286 7.33 27.48 7.40
CA GLY A 286 7.20 28.83 7.97
C GLY A 286 7.55 28.94 9.46
N THR A 287 7.58 30.18 9.94
CA THR A 287 7.96 30.53 11.32
C THR A 287 6.73 30.95 12.13
N GLU A 288 6.90 31.29 13.41
CA GLU A 288 5.80 31.87 14.20
C GLU A 288 5.40 33.28 13.72
N ALA A 289 6.34 34.04 13.15
CA ALA A 289 6.09 35.37 12.62
C ALA A 289 5.50 35.35 11.20
N ASP A 290 5.77 34.28 10.45
CA ASP A 290 5.31 34.07 9.08
C ASP A 290 4.87 32.60 8.93
N VAL A 291 3.64 32.34 9.37
CA VAL A 291 3.10 30.98 9.47
C VAL A 291 2.64 30.52 8.10
N HIS A 292 3.09 29.33 7.70
CA HIS A 292 2.65 28.71 6.46
C HIS A 292 1.11 28.53 6.42
N PRO A 293 0.41 28.82 5.31
CA PRO A 293 -1.06 28.82 5.27
C PRO A 293 -1.70 27.48 5.69
N MET A 294 -1.06 26.35 5.36
CA MET A 294 -1.52 25.03 5.84
C MET A 294 -1.53 24.94 7.38
N LYS A 295 -0.50 25.45 8.07
CA LYS A 295 -0.46 25.46 9.54
C LYS A 295 -1.53 26.40 10.11
N GLN A 296 -1.70 27.57 9.49
CA GLN A 296 -2.71 28.53 9.92
C GLN A 296 -4.12 27.94 9.82
N ALA A 297 -4.46 27.26 8.71
CA ALA A 297 -5.76 26.64 8.54
C ALA A 297 -6.04 25.56 9.61
N PHE A 298 -5.03 24.78 10.03
CA PHE A 298 -5.18 23.80 11.10
C PHE A 298 -5.47 24.46 12.46
N VAL A 299 -4.92 25.64 12.72
CA VAL A 299 -5.23 26.44 13.92
C VAL A 299 -6.66 26.97 13.81
N ASP A 300 -7.01 27.62 12.70
CA ASP A 300 -8.31 28.28 12.50
C ASP A 300 -9.49 27.31 12.55
N LYS A 301 -9.30 26.07 12.07
CA LYS A 301 -10.32 25.02 12.10
C LYS A 301 -10.30 24.18 13.37
N PHE A 302 -9.48 24.52 14.37
CA PHE A 302 -9.32 23.72 15.59
C PHE A 302 -9.01 22.24 15.27
N ALA A 303 -8.18 22.00 14.26
CA ALA A 303 -7.75 20.66 13.85
C ALA A 303 -6.72 20.07 14.83
N VAL A 304 -6.12 20.92 15.67
CA VAL A 304 -5.14 20.53 16.69
C VAL A 304 -5.82 20.22 18.02
N GLN A 305 -6.09 18.92 18.27
CA GLN A 305 -6.60 18.43 19.55
C GLN A 305 -5.44 18.17 20.52
N CYS A 306 -4.98 16.92 20.66
CA CYS A 306 -3.71 16.64 21.37
C CYS A 306 -2.46 17.07 20.58
N GLY A 307 -2.62 17.34 19.27
CA GLY A 307 -1.56 17.82 18.39
C GLY A 307 -0.50 16.81 17.95
N TYR A 308 -0.40 15.63 18.59
CA TYR A 308 0.72 14.71 18.36
C TYR A 308 0.88 14.24 16.90
N CYS A 309 -0.22 13.89 16.23
CA CYS A 309 -0.19 13.41 14.84
C CYS A 309 -0.18 14.54 13.80
N ILE A 310 -0.44 15.78 14.21
CA ILE A 310 -0.69 16.90 13.31
C ILE A 310 0.50 17.25 12.41
N PRO A 311 1.77 17.22 12.88
CA PRO A 311 2.91 17.41 11.98
C PRO A 311 2.85 16.49 10.75
N GLY A 312 2.58 15.21 10.95
CA GLY A 312 2.48 14.25 9.85
C GLY A 312 1.29 14.51 8.91
N PHE A 313 0.14 14.94 9.43
CA PHE A 313 -1.01 15.34 8.62
C PHE A 313 -0.70 16.58 7.77
N ILE A 314 -0.05 17.59 8.36
CA ILE A 314 0.32 18.82 7.65
C ILE A 314 1.32 18.52 6.53
N MET A 315 2.34 17.71 6.80
CA MET A 315 3.32 17.32 5.76
C MET A 315 2.66 16.55 4.61
N ALA A 316 1.73 15.63 4.91
CA ALA A 316 0.99 14.92 3.87
C ALA A 316 0.06 15.84 3.07
N ALA A 317 -0.62 16.77 3.74
CA ALA A 317 -1.53 17.72 3.11
C ALA A 317 -0.80 18.77 2.25
N GLU A 318 0.37 19.23 2.68
CA GLU A 318 1.23 20.12 1.90
C GLU A 318 1.66 19.43 0.60
N ARG A 319 2.09 18.16 0.69
CA ARG A 319 2.43 17.39 -0.49
C ARG A 319 1.26 17.24 -1.46
N LEU A 320 0.06 16.98 -0.93
CA LEU A 320 -1.16 16.89 -1.74
C LEU A 320 -1.46 18.21 -2.46
N ALA A 321 -1.25 19.35 -1.79
CA ALA A 321 -1.50 20.67 -2.36
C ALA A 321 -0.64 20.95 -3.62
N HIS A 322 0.53 20.32 -3.71
CA HIS A 322 1.45 20.44 -4.86
C HIS A 322 1.40 19.26 -5.84
N GLU A 323 0.43 18.36 -5.69
CA GLU A 323 0.32 17.17 -6.58
C GLU A 323 -0.54 17.44 -7.82
N PHE A 324 -1.55 18.31 -7.71
CA PHE A 324 -2.52 18.56 -8.78
C PHE A 324 -2.61 20.03 -9.15
N ASP A 325 -2.81 20.32 -10.44
CA ASP A 325 -3.07 21.68 -10.95
C ASP A 325 -4.46 22.23 -10.56
N SER A 326 -5.31 21.39 -9.96
CA SER A 326 -6.67 21.76 -9.55
C SER A 326 -6.96 21.29 -8.13
N VAL A 327 -7.85 22.02 -7.46
CA VAL A 327 -8.28 21.72 -6.09
C VAL A 327 -8.73 20.25 -5.98
N PRO A 328 -8.14 19.43 -5.08
CA PRO A 328 -8.56 18.05 -4.89
C PRO A 328 -9.97 17.96 -4.31
N THR A 329 -10.73 16.93 -4.68
CA THR A 329 -12.03 16.67 -4.07
C THR A 329 -11.87 16.19 -2.63
N ARG A 330 -12.95 16.25 -1.85
CA ARG A 330 -12.95 15.75 -0.47
C ARG A 330 -12.53 14.28 -0.40
N GLU A 331 -12.98 13.45 -1.33
CA GLU A 331 -12.62 12.04 -1.43
C GLU A 331 -11.13 11.84 -1.72
N GLU A 332 -10.54 12.68 -2.57
CA GLU A 332 -9.10 12.66 -2.86
C GLU A 332 -8.29 13.05 -1.61
N ILE A 333 -8.74 14.07 -0.86
CA ILE A 333 -8.10 14.45 0.41
C ILE A 333 -8.21 13.31 1.44
N GLU A 334 -9.40 12.70 1.59
CA GLU A 334 -9.60 11.56 2.49
C GLU A 334 -8.71 10.37 2.11
N LEU A 335 -8.53 10.10 0.82
CA LEU A 335 -7.66 9.04 0.32
C LEU A 335 -6.19 9.35 0.60
N ALA A 336 -5.74 10.57 0.31
CA ALA A 336 -4.38 11.03 0.52
C ALA A 336 -3.97 10.93 2.00
N LEU A 337 -4.83 11.35 2.91
CA LEU A 337 -4.56 11.35 4.35
C LEU A 337 -4.86 10.02 5.04
N SER A 338 -5.28 8.99 4.30
CA SER A 338 -5.66 7.70 4.85
C SER A 338 -4.51 6.94 5.53
N GLY A 339 -3.25 7.34 5.25
CA GLY A 339 -2.04 6.87 5.92
C GLY A 339 -1.71 7.59 7.25
N ASN A 340 -2.49 8.59 7.65
CA ASN A 340 -2.28 9.33 8.89
C ASN A 340 -3.40 9.01 9.90
N LEU A 341 -3.01 8.58 11.10
CA LEU A 341 -3.96 8.18 12.15
C LEU A 341 -4.00 9.20 13.30
N CYS A 342 -5.20 9.66 13.61
CA CYS A 342 -5.49 10.55 14.73
C CYS A 342 -6.22 9.79 15.85
N ARG A 343 -5.55 9.60 16.99
CA ARG A 343 -6.15 8.95 18.17
C ARG A 343 -7.30 9.75 18.78
N CYS A 344 -7.27 11.08 18.66
CA CYS A 344 -8.34 11.97 19.13
C CYS A 344 -9.54 12.05 18.17
N THR A 345 -9.50 11.36 17.03
CA THR A 345 -10.60 11.31 16.05
C THR A 345 -11.05 12.65 15.45
N GLY A 346 -10.20 13.68 15.47
CA GLY A 346 -10.50 15.03 14.96
C GLY A 346 -10.51 15.18 13.43
N TYR A 347 -10.79 14.11 12.68
CA TYR A 347 -10.60 14.06 11.22
C TYR A 347 -11.41 15.09 10.46
N TYR A 348 -12.65 15.40 10.86
CA TYR A 348 -13.48 16.39 10.16
C TYR A 348 -12.79 17.76 10.10
N ASN A 349 -12.31 18.27 11.24
CA ASN A 349 -11.59 19.54 11.29
C ASN A 349 -10.27 19.51 10.53
N ILE A 350 -9.58 18.37 10.53
CA ILE A 350 -8.34 18.18 9.74
C ILE A 350 -8.66 18.31 8.24
N ILE A 351 -9.69 17.62 7.75
CA ILE A 351 -10.09 17.68 6.35
C ILE A 351 -10.52 19.12 5.98
N ASP A 352 -11.33 19.76 6.81
CA ASP A 352 -11.79 21.13 6.58
C ASP A 352 -10.62 22.14 6.56
N ALA A 353 -9.59 21.92 7.38
CA ALA A 353 -8.36 22.73 7.37
C ALA A 353 -7.61 22.58 6.05
N VAL A 354 -7.45 21.35 5.56
CA VAL A 354 -6.77 21.09 4.28
C VAL A 354 -7.53 21.72 3.12
N ILE A 355 -8.85 21.57 3.07
CA ILE A 355 -9.70 22.22 2.07
C ILE A 355 -9.51 23.74 2.11
N THR A 356 -9.59 24.33 3.30
CA THR A 356 -9.45 25.79 3.49
C THR A 356 -8.08 26.29 3.03
N ALA A 357 -7.01 25.56 3.34
CA ALA A 357 -5.65 25.93 2.93
C ALA A 357 -5.48 25.88 1.41
N ILE A 358 -5.96 24.82 0.76
CA ILE A 358 -5.81 24.64 -0.69
C ILE A 358 -6.68 25.64 -1.47
N GLU A 359 -7.94 25.84 -1.07
CA GLU A 359 -8.84 26.84 -1.68
C GLU A 359 -8.34 28.27 -1.48
N GLY A 360 -7.58 28.53 -0.41
CA GLY A 360 -6.95 29.80 -0.12
C GLY A 360 -5.77 30.17 -1.03
N GLY A 361 -5.43 29.34 -2.02
CA GLY A 361 -4.36 29.62 -2.98
C GLY A 361 -2.97 29.16 -2.56
N LEU A 362 -2.89 28.10 -1.74
CA LEU A 362 -1.61 27.44 -1.43
C LEU A 362 -1.02 26.68 -2.63
N ALA A 363 -1.84 26.35 -3.64
CA ALA A 363 -1.45 25.62 -4.85
C ALA A 363 -0.73 26.51 -5.88
#